data_AF-A0A6P7GYQ2-F1
#
_entry.id   AF-A0A6P7GYQ2-F1
#
_cell.length_a   1.000
_cell.length_b   1.000
_cell.length_c   1.000
_cell.angle_alpha   90.00
_cell.angle_beta   90.00
_cell.angle_gamma   90.00
#
_symmetry.space_group_name_H-M   'P 1'
#
loop_
_entity.id
_entity.type
_entity.pdbx_description
1 polymer ?
#
loop_
_entity_poly.entity_id
_entity_poly.type
_entity_poly.pdbx_seq_one_letter_code
_entity_poly.pdbx_strand_id
1 'polypeptide(L)'
;MGMAYPDLTASGATPFFQNLIAQGDLDAPVFSFYLSQIANGDDGELMLGGSDPNYYTGDFAYTPVSRPLYWQITGQGISVKYGKVTKYLCQSGCQCVIDTGTSLIYGPPDEVAIINK
;
A
#
# COMPACT_ATOMS: atom_id res chain seq x y z
N MET A 1 -6.87 5.47 11.90
CA MET A 1 -6.49 6.83 11.48
C MET A 1 -6.29 6.82 9.97
N GLY A 2 -6.86 7.78 9.24
CA GLY A 2 -6.69 7.84 7.78
C GLY A 2 -5.38 8.51 7.38
N MET A 3 -4.62 7.87 6.49
CA MET A 3 -3.31 8.34 6.00
C MET A 3 -3.31 8.62 4.48
N ALA A 4 -4.49 8.73 3.87
CA ALA A 4 -4.67 8.99 2.45
C ALA A 4 -4.55 10.49 2.11
N TYR A 5 -4.78 10.85 0.86
CA TYR A 5 -4.75 12.23 0.39
C TYR A 5 -5.94 13.05 0.92
N PRO A 6 -5.79 14.39 1.08
CA PRO A 6 -6.84 15.26 1.61
C PRO A 6 -8.18 15.15 0.90
N ASP A 7 -8.18 14.98 -0.43
CA ASP A 7 -9.38 14.90 -1.27
C ASP A 7 -10.32 13.75 -0.90
N LEU A 8 -9.85 12.75 -0.15
CA LEU A 8 -10.67 11.64 0.35
C LEU A 8 -11.39 11.96 1.67
N THR A 9 -11.12 13.11 2.29
CA THR A 9 -11.62 13.44 3.62
C THR A 9 -13.09 13.88 3.57
N ALA A 10 -13.98 13.08 4.15
CA ALA A 10 -15.41 13.37 4.18
C ALA A 10 -15.77 14.67 4.91
N SER A 11 -15.01 15.04 5.96
CA SER A 11 -15.25 16.26 6.74
C SER A 11 -14.61 17.52 6.13
N GLY A 12 -13.76 17.38 5.10
CA GLY A 12 -12.93 18.48 4.60
C GLY A 12 -11.80 18.94 5.54
N ALA A 13 -11.61 18.27 6.68
CA ALA A 13 -10.50 18.58 7.59
C ALA A 13 -9.15 18.19 6.98
N THR A 14 -8.09 18.92 7.32
CA THR A 14 -6.71 18.52 6.96
C THR A 14 -6.37 17.19 7.64
N PRO A 15 -5.96 16.14 6.89
CA PRO A 15 -5.63 14.86 7.51
C PRO A 15 -4.39 14.94 8.40
N PHE A 16 -4.25 13.96 9.30
CA PHE A 16 -3.19 13.90 10.31
C PHE A 16 -1.78 14.09 9.72
N PHE A 17 -1.43 13.32 8.69
CA PHE A 17 -0.09 13.34 8.12
C PHE A 17 0.23 14.68 7.45
N GLN A 18 -0.74 15.31 6.79
CA GLN A 18 -0.55 16.64 6.20
C GLN A 18 -0.35 17.72 7.26
N ASN A 19 -0.95 17.59 8.44
CA ASN A 19 -0.65 18.50 9.55
C ASN A 19 0.80 18.37 10.02
N LEU A 20 1.33 17.15 10.15
CA LEU A 20 2.73 16.93 10.54
C LEU A 20 3.71 17.52 9.52
N ILE A 21 3.43 17.35 8.23
CA ILE A 21 4.21 17.98 7.16
C ILE A 21 4.17 19.49 7.28
N ALA A 22 2.98 20.08 7.49
CA ALA A 22 2.81 21.53 7.59
C ALA A 22 3.48 22.13 8.84
N GLN A 23 3.58 21.35 9.93
CA GLN A 23 4.23 21.75 11.17
C GLN A 23 5.77 21.60 11.11
N GLY A 24 6.28 20.78 10.19
CA GLY A 24 7.72 20.50 10.09
C GLY A 24 8.22 19.50 11.13
N ASP A 25 7.32 18.67 11.67
CA ASP A 25 7.61 17.72 12.76
C ASP A 25 8.22 16.39 12.26
N LEU A 26 8.59 16.32 10.98
CA LEU A 26 9.11 15.12 10.33
C LEU A 26 10.49 15.37 9.73
N ASP A 27 11.41 14.43 9.92
CA ASP A 27 12.72 14.46 9.25
C ASP A 27 12.58 14.40 7.73
N ALA A 28 11.61 13.63 7.24
CA ALA A 28 11.21 13.58 5.84
C ALA A 28 9.68 13.44 5.70
N PRO A 29 9.05 13.96 4.62
CA PRO A 29 7.61 13.88 4.42
C PRO A 29 7.16 12.50 3.92
N VAL A 30 7.55 11.44 4.64
CA VAL A 30 7.23 10.03 4.37
C VAL A 30 6.76 9.33 5.63
N PHE A 31 6.08 8.19 5.47
CA PHE A 31 5.82 7.23 6.53
C PHE A 31 5.96 5.81 5.97
N SER A 32 6.24 4.84 6.83
CA SER A 32 6.39 3.44 6.45
C SER A 32 5.68 2.52 7.42
N PHE A 33 5.29 1.35 6.92
CA PHE A 33 4.70 0.29 7.73
C PHE A 33 5.57 -0.98 7.65
N TYR A 34 5.80 -1.58 8.81
CA TYR A 34 6.14 -2.99 8.94
C TYR A 34 4.95 -3.71 9.56
N LEU A 35 4.50 -4.80 8.94
CA LEU A 35 3.37 -5.60 9.42
C LEU A 35 3.83 -7.04 9.68
N SER A 36 3.85 -7.43 10.96
CA SER A 36 4.22 -8.79 11.37
C SER A 36 3.19 -9.83 10.90
N GLN A 37 3.68 -11.01 10.50
CA GLN A 37 2.85 -12.15 10.07
C GLN A 37 2.50 -13.12 11.22
N ILE A 38 3.01 -12.89 12.43
CA ILE A 38 2.84 -13.81 13.56
C ILE A 38 1.63 -13.37 14.40
N ALA A 39 0.64 -14.26 14.52
CA ALA A 39 -0.63 -13.98 15.18
C ALA A 39 -0.58 -13.88 16.73
N ASN A 40 0.55 -14.24 17.36
CA ASN A 40 0.59 -14.56 18.80
C ASN A 40 1.42 -13.61 19.68
N GLY A 41 1.81 -12.43 19.19
CA GLY A 41 2.49 -11.43 20.02
C GLY A 41 3.27 -10.45 19.18
N ASP A 42 2.68 -9.26 19.05
CA ASP A 42 3.17 -7.95 18.61
C ASP A 42 4.54 -7.84 17.91
N ASP A 43 4.54 -7.14 16.77
CA ASP A 43 5.50 -6.06 16.44
C ASP A 43 5.19 -5.56 15.02
N GLY A 44 4.08 -4.87 14.86
CA GLY A 44 3.87 -4.01 13.69
C GLY A 44 4.39 -2.62 14.00
N GLU A 45 5.04 -1.97 13.05
CA GLU A 45 5.54 -0.60 13.23
C GLU A 45 4.93 0.33 12.19
N LEU A 46 4.48 1.50 12.66
CA LEU A 46 4.29 2.69 11.83
C LEU A 46 5.38 3.69 12.19
N MET A 47 6.26 3.98 11.25
CA MET A 47 7.26 5.03 11.39
C MET A 47 6.82 6.27 10.61
N LEU A 48 6.86 7.43 11.28
CA LEU A 48 6.62 8.74 10.67
C LEU A 48 7.97 9.43 10.49
N GLY A 49 8.25 9.95 9.30
CA GLY A 49 9.50 10.67 9.04
C GLY A 49 10.63 9.84 8.43
N GLY A 50 10.44 8.53 8.22
CA GLY A 50 11.49 7.67 7.69
C GLY A 50 11.04 6.22 7.50
N SER A 51 12.02 5.31 7.57
CA SER A 51 11.83 3.85 7.57
C SER A 51 12.88 3.19 8.47
N ASP A 52 12.50 2.18 9.26
CA ASP A 52 13.44 1.44 10.10
C ASP A 52 14.18 0.36 9.27
N PRO A 53 15.52 0.45 9.12
CA PRO A 53 16.32 -0.53 8.38
C PRO A 53 16.36 -1.92 9.01
N ASN A 54 15.88 -2.11 10.24
CA ASN A 54 15.77 -3.43 10.86
C ASN A 54 14.69 -4.30 10.20
N TYR A 55 13.71 -3.70 9.51
CA TYR A 55 12.53 -4.41 8.97
C TYR A 55 12.56 -4.63 7.45
N TYR A 56 13.66 -4.29 6.76
CA TYR A 56 13.82 -4.58 5.34
C TYR A 56 15.27 -4.91 4.97
N THR A 57 15.44 -5.45 3.77
CA THR A 57 16.77 -5.70 3.18
C THR A 57 16.79 -5.18 1.75
N GLY A 58 17.95 -4.73 1.28
CA GLY A 58 18.08 -4.13 -0.04
C GLY A 58 17.46 -2.73 -0.11
N ASP A 59 17.33 -2.23 -1.34
CA ASP A 59 16.85 -0.87 -1.61
C ASP A 59 15.36 -0.85 -1.97
N PHE A 60 14.69 0.28 -1.69
CA PHE A 60 13.32 0.50 -2.12
C PHE A 60 13.22 0.70 -3.64
N ALA A 61 12.23 0.04 -4.25
CA ALA A 61 11.76 0.37 -5.58
C ALA A 61 10.53 1.29 -5.48
N TYR A 62 10.61 2.46 -6.12
CA TYR A 62 9.54 3.45 -6.10
C TYR A 62 8.74 3.45 -7.41
N THR A 63 7.45 3.73 -7.30
CA THR A 63 6.54 3.94 -8.44
C THR A 63 5.69 5.19 -8.16
N PRO A 64 5.38 6.01 -9.18
CA PRO A 64 4.58 7.20 -8.98
C PRO A 64 3.13 6.88 -8.61
N VAL A 65 2.54 7.73 -7.78
CA VAL A 65 1.09 7.71 -7.52
C VAL A 65 0.35 8.12 -8.79
N SER A 66 -0.57 7.29 -9.26
CA SER A 66 -1.32 7.53 -10.51
C SER A 66 -2.52 8.47 -10.33
N ARG A 67 -3.13 8.46 -9.14
CA ARG A 67 -4.21 9.37 -8.75
C ARG A 67 -4.09 9.71 -7.26
N PRO A 68 -3.82 10.98 -6.90
CA PRO A 68 -3.63 11.41 -5.51
C PRO A 68 -4.95 11.57 -4.75
N LEU A 69 -5.71 10.47 -4.67
CA LEU A 69 -6.92 10.34 -3.86
C LEU A 69 -6.70 9.21 -2.84
N TYR A 70 -6.16 8.09 -3.33
CA TYR A 70 -5.65 6.98 -2.55
C TYR A 70 -4.14 6.86 -2.75
N TRP A 71 -3.49 5.95 -2.02
CA TRP A 71 -2.16 5.45 -2.39
C TRP A 71 -2.29 4.50 -3.60
N GLN A 72 -2.66 5.08 -4.74
CA GLN A 72 -2.97 4.37 -5.98
C GLN A 72 -1.76 4.32 -6.89
N ILE A 73 -1.45 3.14 -7.42
CA ILE A 73 -0.36 2.90 -8.38
C ILE A 73 -0.89 2.22 -9.64
N THR A 74 -0.15 2.33 -10.74
CA THR A 74 -0.42 1.56 -11.96
C THR A 74 0.32 0.22 -11.90
N GLY A 75 -0.43 -0.87 -11.85
CA GLY A 75 0.09 -2.23 -12.02
C GLY A 75 0.22 -2.58 -13.50
N GLN A 76 1.28 -3.30 -13.88
CA GLN A 76 1.56 -3.70 -15.28
C GLN A 76 1.06 -5.11 -15.60
N GLY A 77 0.69 -5.88 -14.59
CA GLY A 77 0.27 -7.25 -14.71
C GLY A 77 0.53 -8.01 -13.41
N ILE A 78 -0.20 -9.11 -13.24
CA ILE A 78 -0.08 -10.00 -12.10
C ILE A 78 0.19 -11.40 -12.63
N SER A 79 1.22 -12.06 -12.11
CA SER A 79 1.53 -13.46 -12.44
C SER A 79 1.20 -14.36 -11.25
N VAL A 80 0.40 -15.40 -11.47
CA VAL A 80 0.02 -16.36 -10.43
C VAL A 80 0.49 -17.75 -10.83
N LYS A 81 1.31 -18.39 -9.99
CA LYS A 81 1.94 -19.68 -10.28
C LYS A 81 1.18 -20.83 -9.60
N TYR A 82 0.74 -21.80 -10.40
CA TYR A 82 0.11 -23.06 -9.99
C TYR A 82 0.98 -24.25 -10.38
N GLY A 83 1.87 -24.68 -9.48
CA GLY A 83 2.83 -25.74 -9.79
C GLY A 83 3.70 -25.38 -11.00
N LYS A 84 3.44 -26.03 -12.14
CA LYS A 84 4.15 -25.80 -13.43
C LYS A 84 3.46 -24.79 -14.36
N VAL A 85 2.25 -24.34 -14.06
CA VAL A 85 1.47 -23.42 -14.89
C VAL A 85 1.54 -22.01 -14.31
N THR A 86 1.69 -20.99 -15.15
CA THR A 86 1.56 -19.58 -14.75
C THR A 86 0.35 -18.97 -15.44
N LYS A 87 -0.54 -18.36 -14.66
CA LYS A 87 -1.66 -17.55 -15.15
C LYS A 87 -1.27 -16.08 -15.07
N TYR A 88 -1.69 -15.28 -16.04
CA TYR A 88 -1.42 -13.84 -16.09
C TYR A 88 -2.75 -13.09 -16.05
N LEU A 89 -2.81 -12.08 -15.19
CA LEU A 89 -3.98 -11.22 -14.95
C LEU A 89 -3.55 -9.76 -15.12
N CYS A 90 -4.50 -8.82 -15.28
CA CYS A 90 -4.18 -7.40 -15.42
C CYS A 90 -3.15 -7.11 -16.55
N GLN A 91 -3.15 -7.87 -17.65
CA GLN A 91 -2.10 -7.80 -18.68
C GLN A 91 -2.08 -6.47 -19.48
N SER A 92 -3.22 -5.76 -19.54
CA SER A 92 -3.31 -4.42 -20.11
C SER A 92 -2.96 -3.31 -19.11
N GLY A 93 -2.49 -3.69 -17.92
CA GLY A 93 -2.37 -2.82 -16.76
C GLY A 93 -3.69 -2.64 -16.01
N CYS A 94 -3.57 -2.27 -14.74
CA CYS A 94 -4.68 -2.02 -13.83
C CYS A 94 -4.28 -0.97 -12.78
N GLN A 95 -5.25 -0.49 -12.02
CA GLN A 95 -5.01 0.41 -10.89
C GLN A 95 -5.09 -0.39 -9.59
N CYS A 96 -4.07 -0.22 -8.75
CA CYS A 96 -3.97 -0.88 -7.46
C CYS A 96 -3.94 0.17 -6.36
N VAL A 97 -4.61 -0.10 -5.23
CA VAL A 97 -4.52 0.74 -4.04
C VAL A 97 -3.74 -0.03 -2.97
N ILE A 98 -2.75 0.63 -2.38
CA ILE A 98 -2.03 0.11 -1.22
C ILE A 98 -2.77 0.57 0.04
N ASP A 99 -3.51 -0.34 0.66
CA ASP A 99 -4.42 -0.03 1.76
C ASP A 99 -4.09 -0.86 3.02
N THR A 100 -3.42 -0.25 3.99
CA THR A 100 -3.12 -0.88 5.28
C THR A 100 -4.34 -1.08 6.17
N GLY A 101 -5.49 -0.48 5.82
CA GLY A 101 -6.77 -0.68 6.51
C GLY A 101 -7.52 -1.95 6.09
N THR A 102 -7.03 -2.67 5.08
CA THR A 102 -7.69 -3.85 4.51
C THR A 102 -6.83 -5.11 4.72
N SER A 103 -7.45 -6.19 5.20
CA SER A 103 -6.72 -7.43 5.54
C SER A 103 -6.48 -8.38 4.35
N LEU A 104 -7.31 -8.33 3.31
CA LEU A 104 -7.25 -9.24 2.15
C LEU A 104 -6.82 -8.49 0.89
N ILE A 105 -6.28 -9.23 -0.08
CA ILE A 105 -6.08 -8.71 -1.44
C ILE A 105 -7.39 -8.83 -2.20
N TYR A 106 -7.93 -7.71 -2.67
CA TYR A 106 -9.14 -7.65 -3.50
C TYR A 106 -8.78 -7.42 -4.96
N GLY A 107 -9.65 -7.91 -5.86
CA GLY A 107 -9.53 -7.71 -7.29
C GLY A 107 -10.86 -7.90 -8.00
N PRO A 108 -10.92 -7.63 -9.33
CA PRO A 108 -12.12 -7.87 -10.12
C PRO A 108 -12.61 -9.31 -9.97
N PRO A 109 -13.93 -9.56 -9.78
CA PRO A 109 -14.46 -10.90 -9.53
C PRO A 109 -14.03 -11.94 -10.56
N ASP A 110 -14.00 -11.57 -11.84
CA ASP A 110 -13.61 -12.46 -12.93
C ASP A 110 -12.13 -12.88 -12.85
N GLU A 111 -11.23 -11.97 -12.48
CA GLU A 111 -9.81 -12.28 -12.30
C GLU A 111 -9.57 -13.10 -11.02
N VAL A 112 -10.26 -12.77 -9.93
CA VAL A 112 -10.19 -13.53 -8.67
C VAL A 112 -10.73 -14.95 -8.86
N ALA A 113 -11.75 -15.15 -9.70
CA ALA A 113 -12.26 -16.48 -10.03
C ALA A 113 -11.23 -17.34 -10.80
N ILE A 114 -10.32 -16.72 -11.56
CA ILE A 114 -9.20 -17.43 -12.21
C ILE A 114 -8.20 -17.93 -11.15
N ILE A 115 -8.05 -17.20 -10.04
CA ILE A 115 -7.14 -17.56 -8.94
C ILE A 115 -7.68 -18.73 -8.12
N ASN A 116 -8.99 -18.75 -7.84
CA ASN A 116 -9.61 -19.73 -6.95
C ASN A 116 -9.98 -21.07 -7.64
N LYS A 117 -9.44 -21.32 -8.84
CA LYS A 117 -9.58 -22.58 -9.59
C LYS A 117 -8.24 -23.32 -9.68
#